data_AF-A0A2E8LIQ7-F1
#
_entry.id   AF-A0A2E8LIQ7-F1
#
_cell.length_a   1.000
_cell.length_b   1.000
_cell.length_c   1.000
_cell.angle_alpha   90.00
_cell.angle_beta   90.00
_cell.angle_gamma   90.00
#
_symmetry.space_group_name_H-M   'P 1'
#
loop_
_entity.id
_entity.type
_entity.pdbx_description
1 polymer ?
#
loop_
_entity_poly.entity_id
_entity_poly.type
_entity_poly.pdbx_seq_one_letter_code
_entity_poly.pdbx_strand_id
1 'polypeptide(L)' 'MLVERSSLPDELEVTASTDDGLIMGLRHRDFDVEGVQFHPESILTAAGHDLLANFLARVN' A
#
# COMPACT_ATOMS: atom_id res chain seq x y z
N MET A 1 7.45 12.31 -1.77
CA MET A 1 6.85 12.19 -3.11
C MET A 1 5.49 11.54 -2.92
N LEU A 2 4.45 12.02 -3.59
CA LEU A 2 3.07 11.55 -3.46
C LEU A 2 2.59 10.96 -4.79
N VAL A 3 1.64 10.02 -4.74
CA VAL A 3 1.00 9.46 -5.95
C VAL A 3 -0.14 10.37 -6.40
N GLU A 4 -0.07 10.82 -7.65
CA GLU A 4 -1.14 11.61 -8.27
C GLU A 4 -2.24 10.71 -8.82
N ARG A 5 -3.48 10.87 -8.32
CA ARG A 5 -4.61 10.00 -8.65
C ARG A 5 -4.96 9.99 -10.14
N SER A 6 -4.79 11.12 -10.81
CA SER A 6 -5.03 11.25 -12.26
C SER A 6 -4.02 10.52 -13.13
N SER A 7 -2.86 10.16 -12.56
CA SER A 7 -1.81 9.40 -13.25
C SER A 7 -1.84 7.91 -12.92
N LEU A 8 -2.80 7.46 -12.11
CA LEU A 8 -2.86 6.06 -11.69
C LEU A 8 -3.28 5.18 -12.88
N PRO A 9 -2.46 4.19 -13.26
CA PRO A 9 -2.79 3.27 -14.34
C PRO A 9 -3.91 2.30 -13.90
N ASP A 10 -4.68 1.78 -14.85
CA ASP A 10 -5.85 0.94 -14.58
C ASP A 10 -5.49 -0.38 -13.89
N GLU A 11 -4.25 -0.85 -14.05
CA GLU A 11 -3.70 -2.05 -13.44
C GLU A 11 -3.49 -1.93 -11.92
N LEU A 12 -3.54 -0.71 -11.36
CA LEU A 12 -3.39 -0.44 -9.93
C LEU A 12 -4.72 -0.01 -9.30
N GLU A 13 -4.99 -0.55 -8.12
CA GLU A 13 -6.15 -0.21 -7.30
C GLU A 13 -5.70 0.49 -6.00
N VAL A 14 -6.42 1.54 -5.60
CA VAL A 14 -6.20 2.21 -4.31
C VAL A 14 -6.82 1.38 -3.19
N THR A 15 -5.98 0.93 -2.25
CA THR A 15 -6.40 0.12 -1.11
C THR A 15 -6.48 0.90 0.20
N ALA A 16 -5.84 2.06 0.28
CA ALA A 16 -5.91 2.95 1.42
C ALA A 16 -5.74 4.42 1.01
N SER A 17 -6.47 5.31 1.66
CA SER A 17 -6.33 6.76 1.51
C SER A 17 -6.58 7.48 2.83
N THR A 18 -6.06 8.70 2.96
CA THR A 18 -6.40 9.63 4.04
C THR A 18 -7.75 10.31 3.79
N ASP A 19 -8.28 11.01 4.80
CA ASP A 19 -9.55 11.75 4.71
C ASP A 19 -9.51 12.90 3.69
N ASP A 20 -8.33 13.50 3.47
CA ASP A 20 -8.09 14.52 2.45
C ASP A 20 -7.73 13.94 1.07
N GLY A 21 -7.79 12.60 0.93
CA GLY A 21 -7.70 11.92 -0.36
C GLY A 21 -6.30 11.55 -0.83
N LEU A 22 -5.28 11.65 0.02
CA LEU A 22 -3.93 11.17 -0.31
C LEU A 22 -3.93 9.64 -0.37
N ILE A 23 -3.33 9.11 -1.44
CA ILE A 23 -3.19 7.67 -1.63
C ILE A 23 -2.10 7.15 -0.69
N MET A 24 -2.45 6.19 0.15
CA MET A 24 -1.56 5.59 1.15
C MET A 24 -1.22 4.12 0.84
N GLY A 25 -2.07 3.45 0.06
CA GLY A 25 -1.90 2.05 -0.32
C GLY A 25 -2.38 1.78 -1.74
N LEU A 26 -1.65 0.92 -2.43
CA LEU A 26 -1.92 0.47 -3.80
C LEU A 26 -1.74 -1.05 -3.88
N ARG A 27 -2.53 -1.68 -4.76
CA ARG A 27 -2.41 -3.09 -5.13
C ARG A 27 -2.46 -3.26 -6.64
N HIS A 28 -1.62 -4.12 -7.19
CA HIS A 28 -1.77 -4.55 -8.58
C HIS A 28 -2.94 -5.52 -8.73
N ARG A 29 -3.77 -5.35 -9.76
CA ARG A 29 -4.97 -6.18 -9.98
C ARG A 29 -4.63 -7.65 -10.23
N ASP A 30 -3.62 -7.90 -11.07
CA ASP A 30 -3.28 -9.26 -11.52
C ASP A 30 -2.08 -9.91 -10.82
N PHE A 31 -1.21 -9.14 -10.16
CA PHE A 31 0.02 -9.64 -9.53
C PHE A 31 -0.02 -9.42 -8.03
N ASP A 32 0.67 -10.27 -7.26
CA ASP A 32 0.82 -10.08 -5.81
C ASP A 32 1.86 -9.01 -5.48
N VAL A 33 1.51 -7.76 -5.83
CA VAL A 33 2.32 -6.57 -5.64
C VAL A 33 1.50 -5.53 -4.88
N GLU A 34 2.04 -5.12 -3.74
CA GLU A 34 1.47 -4.11 -2.85
C GLU A 34 2.45 -2.93 -2.73
N GLY A 35 1.93 -1.71 -2.66
CA GLY A 35 2.69 -0.51 -2.38
C GLY A 35 2.06 0.27 -1.23
N VAL A 36 2.88 0.79 -0.31
CA VAL A 36 2.44 1.68 0.77
C VAL A 36 3.29 2.95 0.79
N GLN A 37 2.67 4.09 1.12
CA GLN A 37 3.32 5.40 1.08
C GLN A 37 4.17 5.69 2.33
N PHE A 38 3.90 4.97 3.42
CA PHE A 38 4.62 5.07 4.70
C PHE A 38 5.67 3.96 4.84
N HIS A 39 6.40 3.99 5.94
CA HIS A 39 7.43 3.01 6.29
C HIS A 39 6.85 1.93 7.24
N PRO A 40 6.29 0.82 6.73
CA PRO A 40 5.75 -0.26 7.57
C PRO A 40 6.84 -0.98 8.38
N GLU A 41 8.10 -0.85 7.99
CA GLU A 41 9.26 -1.41 8.68
C GLU A 41 9.67 -0.62 9.93
N SER A 42 9.17 0.62 10.08
CA SER A 42 9.51 1.47 11.22
C SER A 42 8.83 0.98 12.49
N ILE A 43 9.59 0.94 13.60
CA ILE A 43 9.08 0.54 14.93
C ILE A 43 7.94 1.43 15.43
N LEU A 44 7.83 2.66 14.91
CA LEU A 44 6.80 3.62 15.29
C LEU A 44 5.49 3.45 14.49
N THR A 45 5.50 2.62 13.46
CA THR A 45 4.30 2.31 12.68
C THR A 45 3.53 1.19 13.39
N ALA A 46 2.49 1.56 14.15
CA ALA A 46 1.80 0.66 15.07
C ALA A 46 1.32 -0.68 14.45
N ALA A 47 0.89 -0.68 13.19
CA ALA A 47 0.46 -1.87 12.46
C ALA A 47 1.46 -2.32 11.37
N GLY A 48 2.67 -1.77 11.36
CA GLY A 48 3.63 -1.96 10.28
C GLY A 48 4.10 -3.42 10.15
N HIS A 49 4.46 -4.05 11.26
CA HIS A 49 4.86 -5.46 11.28
C HIS A 49 3.72 -6.40 10.92
N ASP A 50 2.48 -6.10 11.30
CA ASP A 50 1.31 -6.91 10.95
C ASP A 50 1.05 -6.87 9.44
N LEU A 51 1.21 -5.70 8.81
CA LEU A 51 1.10 -5.57 7.35
C LEU A 51 2.17 -6.39 6.62
N LEU A 52 3.42 -6.37 7.11
CA LEU A 52 4.50 -7.19 6.56
C LEU A 52 4.22 -8.69 6.74
N ALA A 53 3.72 -9.10 7.90
CA ALA A 53 3.37 -10.49 8.17
C ALA A 53 2.24 -10.98 7.24
N ASN A 54 1.20 -10.17 7.04
CA ASN A 54 0.11 -10.47 6.11
C ASN A 54 0.61 -10.65 4.67
N PHE A 55 1.53 -9.80 4.22
CA PHE A 55 2.13 -9.93 2.88
C PHE A 55 2.94 -11.22 2.76
N LEU A 56 3.84 -11.50 3.70
CA LEU A 56 4.68 -12.70 3.68
C LEU A 56 3.86 -14.00 3.77
N ALA A 57 2.72 -13.99 4.48
CA ALA A 57 1.84 -15.14 4.59
C ALA A 57 1.17 -15.53 3.24
N ARG A 58 1.12 -14.62 2.26
CA ARG A 58 0.56 -14.89 0.92
C ARG A 58 1.55 -15.54 -0.05
N VAL A 59 2.85 -15.45 0.27
CA VAL A 59 3.93 -15.97 -0.58
C VAL A 59 4.30 -17.43 -0.22
N ASN A 60 3.64 -18.00 0.79
CA ASN A 60 3.83 -19.38 1.26
C ASN A 60 2.73 -20.33 0.79
#